data_AF-A0A1H3B6H1-F1
#
_entry.id   AF-A0A1H3B6H1-F1
#
_cell.length_a   1.000
_cell.length_b   1.000
_cell.length_c   1.000
_cell.angle_alpha   90.00
_cell.angle_beta   90.00
_cell.angle_gamma   90.00
#
_symmetry.space_group_name_H-M   'P 1'
#
loop_
_entity.id
_entity.type
_entity.pdbx_description
1 polymer ?
#
loop_
_entity_poly.entity_id
_entity_poly.type
_entity_poly.pdbx_seq_one_letter_code
_entity_poly.pdbx_strand_id
1 'polypeptide(L)'
;MTKLIAIINVIAWAGFWAFGYIALTSSDLTEGQLVNAVFLAFAGLVMGILAYMKLVRTSEATGYAKGSNQLDVTARNRAQEKWGQ
;
A
#
# COMPACT_ATOMS: atom_id res chain seq x y z
N MET A 1 -8.27 -3.18 -14.68
CA MET A 1 -8.57 -4.33 -13.79
C MET A 1 -8.72 -3.88 -12.33
N THR A 2 -9.56 -2.89 -12.03
CA THR A 2 -9.67 -2.32 -10.67
C THR A 2 -10.17 -3.33 -9.65
N LYS A 3 -11.12 -4.19 -10.05
CA LYS A 3 -11.64 -5.28 -9.21
C LYS A 3 -10.54 -6.24 -8.75
N LEU A 4 -9.59 -6.59 -9.63
CA LEU A 4 -8.48 -7.46 -9.28
C LEU A 4 -7.56 -6.82 -8.23
N ILE A 5 -7.27 -5.52 -8.37
CA ILE A 5 -6.46 -4.77 -7.40
C ILE A 5 -7.16 -4.70 -6.05
N ALA A 6 -8.49 -4.54 -6.03
CA ALA A 6 -9.30 -4.61 -4.82
C ALA A 6 -9.19 -5.96 -4.12
N ILE A 7 -9.30 -7.06 -4.87
CA ILE A 7 -9.14 -8.42 -4.32
C ILE A 7 -7.74 -8.63 -3.75
N ILE A 8 -6.70 -8.24 -4.49
CA ILE A 8 -5.30 -8.33 -4.03
C ILE A 8 -5.10 -7.52 -2.75
N ASN A 9 -5.65 -6.31 -2.66
CA ASN A 9 -5.55 -5.47 -1.47
C ASN A 9 -6.14 -6.15 -0.23
N VAL A 10 -7.31 -6.78 -0.36
CA VAL A 10 -7.97 -7.50 0.74
C VAL A 10 -7.14 -8.72 1.17
N ILE A 11 -6.68 -9.53 0.20
CA ILE A 11 -5.86 -10.71 0.50
C ILE A 11 -4.54 -10.31 1.17
N ALA A 12 -3.89 -9.24 0.69
CA ALA A 12 -2.64 -8.75 1.25
C ALA A 12 -2.80 -8.25 2.69
N TRP A 13 -3.86 -7.49 2.99
CA TRP A 13 -4.17 -7.08 4.36
C TRP A 13 -4.51 -8.25 5.28
N ALA A 14 -5.29 -9.22 4.79
CA ALA A 14 -5.60 -10.43 5.54
C ALA A 14 -4.33 -11.24 5.86
N GLY A 15 -3.43 -11.40 4.87
CA GLY A 15 -2.14 -12.07 5.06
C GLY A 15 -1.25 -11.35 6.06
N PHE A 16 -1.10 -10.04 5.94
CA PHE A 16 -0.33 -9.23 6.90
C PHE A 16 -0.81 -9.44 8.34
N TRP A 17 -2.12 -9.32 8.58
CA TRP A 17 -2.67 -9.48 9.93
C TRP A 17 -2.60 -10.93 10.43
N ALA A 18 -2.84 -11.92 9.56
CA ALA A 18 -2.77 -13.33 9.93
C ALA A 18 -1.33 -13.73 10.34
N PHE A 19 -0.35 -13.48 9.49
CA PHE A 19 1.04 -13.84 9.78
C PHE A 19 1.68 -12.93 10.83
N GLY A 20 1.28 -11.66 10.89
CA GLY A 20 1.69 -10.74 11.96
C GLY A 20 1.18 -11.19 13.32
N TYR A 21 -0.08 -11.63 13.41
CA TYR A 21 -0.63 -12.17 14.64
C TYR A 21 0.08 -13.46 15.08
N ILE A 22 0.31 -14.39 14.14
CA ILE A 22 1.06 -15.62 14.42
C ILE A 22 2.47 -15.30 14.94
N ALA A 23 3.18 -14.37 14.27
CA ALA A 23 4.53 -13.98 14.69
C ALA A 23 4.57 -13.32 16.08
N LEU A 24 3.50 -12.62 16.49
CA LEU A 24 3.44 -11.91 17.77
C LEU A 24 2.93 -12.78 18.93
N THR A 25 2.11 -13.79 18.66
CA THR A 25 1.37 -14.52 19.71
C THR A 25 1.81 -15.96 19.89
N SER A 26 2.44 -16.58 18.89
CA SER A 26 2.84 -17.98 18.98
C SER A 26 4.19 -18.10 19.70
N SER A 27 4.15 -18.59 20.94
CA SER A 27 5.35 -18.90 21.75
C SER A 27 6.11 -20.13 21.26
N ASP A 28 5.45 -21.00 20.50
CA ASP A 28 5.93 -22.34 20.19
C ASP A 28 6.52 -22.45 18.77
N LEU A 29 6.72 -21.31 18.10
CA LEU A 29 7.35 -21.25 16.79
C LEU A 29 8.85 -21.52 16.91
N THR A 30 9.37 -22.39 16.04
CA THR A 30 10.81 -22.45 15.81
C THR A 30 11.30 -21.14 15.19
N GLU A 31 12.59 -20.82 15.36
CA GLU A 31 13.20 -19.61 14.80
C GLU A 31 12.94 -19.48 13.29
N GLY A 32 13.09 -20.58 12.52
CA GLY A 32 12.81 -20.59 11.09
C GLY A 32 11.34 -20.32 10.73
N GLN A 33 10.40 -20.82 11.53
CA GLN A 33 8.97 -20.54 11.30
C GLN A 33 8.62 -19.09 11.65
N LEU A 34 9.21 -18.52 12.71
CA LEU A 34 9.05 -17.12 13.06
C LEU A 34 9.57 -16.21 11.93
N VAL A 35 10.77 -16.51 11.42
CA VAL A 35 11.36 -15.78 10.28
C VAL A 35 10.43 -15.83 9.06
N ASN A 36 9.92 -17.01 8.72
CA ASN A 36 8.97 -17.16 7.61
C ASN A 36 7.66 -16.37 7.83
N ALA A 37 7.10 -16.41 9.05
CA ALA A 37 5.90 -15.66 9.39
C ALA A 37 6.12 -14.14 9.25
N VAL A 38 7.27 -13.63 9.71
CA VAL A 38 7.64 -12.21 9.56
C VAL A 38 7.82 -11.84 8.09
N PHE A 39 8.47 -12.68 7.28
CA PHE A 39 8.62 -12.44 5.85
C PHE A 39 7.28 -12.41 5.11
N LEU A 40 6.38 -13.34 5.43
CA LEU A 40 5.03 -13.37 4.85
C LEU A 40 4.19 -12.16 5.27
N ALA A 41 4.29 -11.76 6.55
CA ALA A 41 3.65 -10.55 7.03
C ALA A 41 4.18 -9.31 6.27
N PHE A 42 5.51 -9.18 6.17
CA PHE A 42 6.14 -8.08 5.46
C PHE A 42 5.74 -8.03 3.98
N ALA A 43 5.72 -9.17 3.29
CA ALA A 43 5.25 -9.25 1.90
C ALA A 43 3.79 -8.81 1.77
N GLY A 44 2.92 -9.24 2.70
CA GLY A 44 1.53 -8.80 2.79
C GLY A 44 1.40 -7.29 2.99
N LEU A 45 2.23 -6.70 3.85
CA LEU A 45 2.23 -5.25 4.11
C LEU A 45 2.62 -4.46 2.85
N VAL A 46 3.75 -4.81 2.23
CA VAL A 46 4.24 -4.12 1.03
C VAL A 46 3.22 -4.22 -0.11
N MET A 47 2.70 -5.42 -0.37
CA MET A 47 1.70 -5.63 -1.42
C MET A 47 0.39 -4.89 -1.11
N GLY A 48 -0.03 -4.86 0.15
CA GLY A 48 -1.22 -4.13 0.60
C GLY A 48 -1.08 -2.63 0.38
N ILE A 49 0.05 -2.03 0.76
CA ILE A 49 0.33 -0.61 0.54
C ILE A 49 0.30 -0.28 -0.95
N LEU A 50 0.99 -1.07 -1.79
CA LEU A 50 1.04 -0.84 -3.24
C LEU A 50 -0.35 -0.95 -3.89
N ALA A 51 -1.12 -1.97 -3.52
CA ALA A 51 -2.49 -2.17 -4.02
C ALA A 51 -3.41 -1.03 -3.57
N TYR A 52 -3.33 -0.62 -2.31
CA TYR A 52 -4.08 0.50 -1.74
C TYR A 52 -3.77 1.81 -2.45
N MET A 53 -2.49 2.17 -2.65
CA MET A 53 -2.11 3.38 -3.37
C MET A 53 -2.63 3.38 -4.81
N LYS A 54 -2.64 2.21 -5.47
CA LYS A 54 -3.17 2.07 -6.82
C LYS A 54 -4.69 2.20 -6.85
N LEU A 55 -5.39 1.69 -5.83
CA LEU A 55 -6.84 1.87 -5.63
C LEU A 55 -7.19 3.34 -5.47
N VAL A 56 -6.50 4.07 -4.59
CA VAL A 56 -6.74 5.51 -4.36
C VAL A 56 -6.66 6.29 -5.66
N ARG A 57 -5.58 6.11 -6.44
CA ARG A 57 -5.42 6.76 -7.75
C ARG A 57 -6.53 6.38 -8.74
N THR A 58 -7.00 5.14 -8.69
CA THR A 58 -8.08 4.68 -9.56
C THR A 58 -9.42 5.28 -9.16
N SER A 59 -9.69 5.42 -7.86
CA SER A 59 -10.89 6.08 -7.34
C SER A 59 -10.92 7.57 -7.70
N GLU A 60 -9.78 8.24 -7.66
CA GLU A 60 -9.64 9.62 -8.15
C GLU A 60 -9.92 9.71 -9.66
N ALA A 61 -9.30 8.83 -10.47
CA ALA A 61 -9.47 8.84 -11.93
C ALA A 61 -10.90 8.52 -12.39
N THR A 62 -11.65 7.75 -11.59
CA THR A 62 -13.05 7.38 -11.88
C THR A 62 -14.06 8.38 -11.31
N GLY A 63 -13.61 9.43 -10.63
CA GLY A 63 -14.47 10.44 -10.02
C GLY A 63 -15.17 10.00 -8.72
N TYR A 64 -14.91 8.78 -8.23
CA TYR A 64 -15.42 8.30 -6.94
C TYR A 64 -14.76 8.99 -5.74
N ALA A 65 -13.56 9.53 -5.91
CA ALA A 65 -12.86 10.32 -4.90
C ALA A 65 -12.44 11.68 -5.46
N LYS A 66 -12.42 12.71 -4.61
CA LYS A 66 -11.83 14.00 -4.97
C LYS A 66 -10.35 13.79 -5.27
N GLY A 67 -9.93 14.17 -6.49
CA GLY A 67 -8.53 14.13 -6.89
C GLY A 67 -7.65 14.81 -5.86
N SER A 68 -6.48 14.24 -5.59
CA SER A 68 -5.53 14.85 -4.67
C SER A 68 -5.22 16.29 -5.12
N ASN A 69 -5.01 17.20 -4.17
CA ASN A 69 -4.59 18.59 -4.43
C ASN A 69 -3.14 18.68 -4.96
N GLN A 70 -2.67 17.67 -5.71
CA GLN A 70 -1.41 17.76 -6.40
C GLN A 70 -1.49 18.88 -7.42
N LEU A 71 -0.62 19.88 -7.25
CA LEU A 71 -0.39 20.91 -8.24
C LEU A 71 -0.09 20.23 -9.57
N ASP A 72 -0.78 20.68 -10.62
CA ASP A 72 -0.48 20.27 -11.99
C ASP A 72 1.02 20.43 -12.24
N VAL A 73 1.63 19.48 -12.96
CA VAL A 73 3.08 19.44 -13.18
C VAL A 73 3.55 20.76 -13.80
N THR A 74 2.75 21.36 -14.68
CA THR A 74 3.07 22.66 -15.28
C THR A 74 2.99 23.81 -14.27
N ALA A 75 2.05 23.76 -13.31
CA ALA A 75 1.91 24.75 -12.25
C ALA A 75 3.06 24.64 -11.22
N ARG A 76 3.48 23.42 -10.89
CA ARG A 76 4.63 23.15 -10.02
C ARG A 76 5.93 23.66 -10.64
N ASN A 77 6.20 23.34 -11.90
CA ASN A 77 7.42 23.77 -12.58
C ASN A 77 7.50 25.30 -12.67
N ARG A 78 6.38 25.96 -13.00
CA ARG A 78 6.27 27.45 -12.98
C ARG A 78 6.55 28.05 -11.61
N ALA A 79 6.10 27.40 -10.53
CA ALA A 79 6.38 27.85 -9.17
C ALA A 79 7.87 27.68 -8.80
N GLN A 80 8.52 26.61 -9.24
CA GLN A 80 9.95 26.39 -9.03
C GLN A 80 10.83 27.39 -9.80
N GLU A 81 10.48 27.71 -11.05
CA GLU A 81 11.18 28.73 -11.84
C GLU A 81 11.13 30.12 -11.20
N LYS A 82 9.99 30.48 -10.59
CA LYS A 82 9.80 31.77 -9.91
C LYS A 82 10.50 31.87 -8.55
N TRP A 83 10.85 30.75 -7.91
CA TRP A 83 11.50 30.77 -6.59
C TRP A 83 12.99 31.14 -6.66
N GLY A 84 13.61 30.96 -7.84
CA GLY A 84 15.01 31.31 -8.09
C GLY A 84 15.25 32.68 -8.72
N GLN A 85 14.20 33.49 -8.93
CA GLN A 85 14.27 34.89 -9.37
C GLN A 85 14.05 35.84 -8.20
#